data_AF-T0FZ54-F1
#
_entry.id   AF-T0FZ54-F1
#
_cell.length_a   1.000
_cell.length_b   1.000
_cell.length_c   1.000
_cell.angle_alpha   90.00
_cell.angle_beta   90.00
_cell.angle_gamma   90.00
#
_symmetry.space_group_name_H-M   'P 1'
#
loop_
_entity.id
_entity.type
_entity.pdbx_description
1 polymer ?
#
loop_
_entity_poly.entity_id
_entity_poly.type
_entity_poly.pdbx_seq_one_letter_code
_entity_poly.pdbx_strand_id
1 'polypeptide(L)'
;MGGGYHSRSPEEFRKFLEESRKQSGGGRFSRVRLVFILNLVLVVLVIGMVARTLNPGAFTIQSSSPKSKMESTTLYVKSSREGKDGFPTFFLFMKNENDSAEIRFPDPTWNFRILLSGKEGLNCLDTVWEVPERTLHPGKIEFDRFRLKDEAIDSLPPDCKVKSSESFLERMFRRSGSKSGLKLEVIVSHKEDRKILSIENL
;
A
#
# COMPACT_ATOMS: atom_id res chain seq x y z
N MET A 1 52.33 32.88 45.78
CA MET A 1 52.72 32.08 46.96
C MET A 1 52.11 30.70 46.80
N GLY A 2 52.95 29.70 46.52
CA GLY A 2 52.54 28.32 46.33
C GLY A 2 52.33 27.62 47.67
N GLY A 3 51.24 26.87 47.76
CA GLY A 3 51.00 25.83 48.74
C GLY A 3 49.95 24.92 48.09
N GLY A 4 50.21 23.67 47.75
CA GLY A 4 51.01 22.68 48.45
C GLY A 4 50.11 21.46 48.50
N TYR A 5 50.17 20.62 47.46
CA TYR A 5 49.39 19.39 47.34
C TYR A 5 49.97 18.34 48.30
N HIS A 6 49.59 18.33 49.56
CA HIS A 6 49.76 17.23 50.53
C HIS A 6 48.91 17.64 51.76
N SER A 7 47.87 16.95 52.23
CA SER A 7 47.57 15.52 52.25
C SER A 7 46.05 15.39 52.46
N ARG A 8 45.28 15.11 51.40
CA ARG A 8 43.88 14.71 51.58
C ARG A 8 43.85 13.23 51.95
N SER A 9 43.08 12.88 52.97
CA SER A 9 42.94 11.48 53.38
C SER A 9 42.40 10.64 52.22
N PRO A 10 42.71 9.32 52.14
CA PRO A 10 42.19 8.44 51.09
C PRO A 10 40.66 8.50 50.97
N GLU A 11 39.99 8.79 52.08
CA GLU A 11 38.54 8.95 52.14
C GLU A 11 38.06 10.25 51.49
N GLU A 12 38.76 11.37 51.66
CA GLU A 12 38.40 12.63 51.01
C GLU A 12 38.63 12.59 49.50
N PHE A 13 39.63 11.85 49.04
CA PHE A 13 39.85 11.64 47.60
C PHE A 13 38.76 10.75 47.01
N ARG A 14 38.36 9.69 47.73
CA ARG A 14 37.19 8.86 47.35
C ARG A 14 35.90 9.67 47.33
N LYS A 15 35.68 10.52 48.32
CA LYS A 15 34.49 11.39 48.41
C LYS A 15 34.46 12.39 47.24
N PHE A 16 35.60 13.01 46.90
CA PHE A 16 35.71 13.92 45.77
C PHE A 16 35.51 13.20 44.42
N LEU A 17 36.02 11.97 44.27
CA LEU A 17 35.79 11.14 43.08
C LEU A 17 34.33 10.68 42.98
N GLU A 18 33.67 10.30 44.08
CA GLU A 18 32.25 9.96 44.09
C GLU A 18 31.35 11.16 43.81
N GLU A 19 31.73 12.34 44.32
CA GLU A 19 30.99 13.59 44.13
C GLU A 19 31.14 14.11 42.68
N SER A 20 32.33 13.97 42.07
CA SER A 20 32.51 14.24 40.63
C SER A 20 31.80 13.21 39.74
N ARG A 21 31.67 11.94 40.19
CA ARG A 21 30.91 10.89 39.48
C ARG A 21 29.38 11.06 39.61
N LYS A 22 28.90 11.63 40.72
CA LYS A 22 27.49 12.05 40.90
C LYS A 22 27.14 13.29 40.07
N GLN A 23 28.05 14.26 39.93
CA GLN A 23 27.83 15.45 39.09
C GLN A 23 27.93 15.19 37.58
N SER A 24 28.65 14.14 37.15
CA SER A 24 28.79 13.79 35.73
C SER A 24 27.72 12.82 35.19
N GLY A 25 26.82 12.32 36.05
CA GLY A 25 25.97 11.18 35.73
C GLY A 25 24.50 11.43 35.36
N GLY A 26 23.95 12.64 35.45
CA GLY A 26 22.49 12.78 35.40
C GLY A 26 21.98 14.10 34.83
N GLY A 27 21.40 14.05 33.62
CA GLY A 27 20.39 15.03 33.20
C GLY A 27 20.69 15.77 31.90
N ARG A 28 21.91 16.23 31.63
CA ARG A 28 22.18 17.09 30.45
C ARG A 28 22.54 16.29 29.18
N PHE A 29 23.40 15.28 29.30
CA PHE A 29 23.74 14.38 28.18
C PHE A 29 22.57 13.47 27.75
N SER A 30 21.73 13.07 28.71
CA SER A 30 20.51 12.30 28.46
C SER A 30 19.45 13.14 27.72
N ARG A 31 19.23 14.40 28.12
CA ARG A 31 18.31 15.31 27.43
C ARG A 31 18.75 15.60 25.99
N VAL A 32 20.04 15.82 25.74
CA VAL A 32 20.54 16.04 24.36
C VAL A 32 20.32 14.80 23.49
N ARG A 33 20.62 13.59 23.98
CA ARG A 33 20.32 12.35 23.26
C ARG A 33 18.83 12.15 23.02
N LEU A 34 17.99 12.48 24.01
CA LEU A 34 16.54 12.40 23.88
C LEU A 34 16.01 13.37 22.82
N VAL A 35 16.47 14.62 22.81
CA VAL A 35 16.13 15.60 21.77
C VAL A 35 16.57 15.12 20.39
N PHE A 36 17.75 14.51 20.27
CA PHE A 36 18.22 13.92 19.02
C PHE A 36 17.33 12.76 18.55
N ILE A 37 16.94 11.85 19.45
CA ILE A 37 16.03 10.74 19.12
C ILE A 37 14.66 11.28 18.71
N LEU A 38 14.13 12.27 19.43
CA LEU A 38 12.83 12.87 19.16
C LEU A 38 12.84 13.60 17.81
N ASN A 39 13.89 14.36 17.51
CA ASN A 39 14.08 14.98 16.19
C ASN A 39 14.27 13.94 15.09
N LEU A 40 15.00 12.85 15.33
CA LEU A 40 15.15 11.78 14.36
C LEU A 40 13.79 11.14 14.04
N VAL A 41 12.99 10.83 15.06
CA VAL A 41 11.63 10.31 14.90
C VAL A 41 10.77 11.31 14.13
N LEU A 42 10.85 12.60 14.46
CA LEU A 42 10.08 13.64 13.79
C LEU A 42 10.47 13.80 12.32
N VAL A 43 11.77 13.76 12.00
CA VAL A 43 12.28 13.76 10.63
C VAL A 43 11.79 12.53 9.86
N VAL A 44 11.85 11.34 10.46
CA VAL A 44 11.32 10.11 9.84
C VAL A 44 9.81 10.21 9.60
N LEU A 45 9.04 10.78 10.54
CA LEU A 45 7.61 11.00 10.38
C LEU A 45 7.29 12.00 9.26
N VAL A 46 8.03 13.11 9.16
CA VAL A 46 7.86 14.10 8.09
C VAL A 46 8.22 13.48 6.73
N ILE A 47 9.34 12.76 6.64
CA ILE A 47 9.70 12.02 5.41
C ILE A 47 8.61 11.00 5.07
N GLY A 48 8.06 10.30 6.06
CA GLY A 48 6.95 9.36 5.87
C GLY A 48 5.68 10.05 5.36
N MET A 49 5.31 11.21 5.90
CA MET A 49 4.17 12.01 5.42
C MET A 49 4.39 12.52 4.00
N VAL A 50 5.59 13.05 3.70
CA VAL A 50 5.93 13.53 2.35
C VAL A 50 5.98 12.36 1.36
N ALA A 51 6.53 11.20 1.73
CA ALA A 51 6.50 10.00 0.90
C ALA A 51 5.07 9.52 0.65
N ARG A 52 4.18 9.63 1.65
CA ARG A 52 2.75 9.33 1.52
C ARG A 52 2.04 10.29 0.56
N THR A 53 2.34 11.58 0.59
CA THR A 53 1.71 12.56 -0.32
C THR A 53 2.27 12.45 -1.73
N LEU A 54 3.56 12.14 -1.89
CA LEU A 54 4.20 11.97 -3.19
C LEU A 54 3.85 10.63 -3.86
N ASN A 55 3.54 9.58 -3.09
CA ASN A 55 3.10 8.28 -3.60
C ASN A 55 1.87 7.77 -2.85
N PRO A 56 0.67 8.33 -3.11
CA PRO A 56 -0.57 7.89 -2.45
C PRO A 56 -0.88 6.39 -2.68
N GLY A 57 -0.29 5.76 -3.70
CA GLY A 57 -0.42 4.33 -3.98
C GLY A 57 0.61 3.40 -3.32
N ALA A 58 1.64 3.90 -2.63
CA ALA A 58 2.76 3.06 -2.16
C ALA A 58 2.48 2.28 -0.85
N PHE A 59 1.37 2.53 -0.17
CA PHE A 59 1.08 1.90 1.14
C PHE A 59 -0.31 1.24 1.24
N THR A 60 -1.06 1.17 0.14
CA THR A 60 -2.17 0.22 0.06
C THR A 60 -1.59 -1.10 -0.44
N ILE A 61 -1.93 -2.22 0.21
CA ILE A 61 -1.59 -3.55 -0.28
C ILE A 61 -2.34 -3.72 -1.60
N GLN A 62 -1.69 -3.35 -2.71
CA GLN A 62 -2.22 -3.45 -4.05
C GLN A 62 -1.79 -4.80 -4.62
N SER A 63 -2.74 -5.72 -4.76
CA SER A 63 -2.50 -6.92 -5.53
C SER A 63 -2.66 -6.57 -7.02
N SER A 64 -1.77 -7.09 -7.87
CA SER A 64 -1.76 -6.80 -9.31
C SER A 64 -1.80 -8.11 -10.08
N SER A 65 -2.55 -8.13 -11.18
CA SER A 65 -2.48 -9.23 -12.14
C SER A 65 -1.15 -9.16 -12.91
N PRO A 66 -0.72 -10.27 -13.53
CA PRO A 66 0.25 -10.21 -14.61
C PRO A 66 -0.22 -9.28 -15.72
N LYS A 67 0.75 -8.68 -16.42
CA LYS A 67 0.48 -7.88 -17.62
C LYS A 67 0.20 -8.82 -18.79
N SER A 68 -0.91 -8.58 -19.49
CA SER A 68 -1.25 -9.28 -20.73
C SER A 68 -1.18 -8.31 -21.88
N LYS A 69 -0.45 -8.66 -22.94
CA LYS A 69 -0.45 -7.90 -24.19
C LYS A 69 -1.55 -8.45 -25.10
N MET A 70 -2.31 -7.55 -25.71
CA MET A 70 -3.41 -7.86 -26.62
C MET A 70 -3.44 -6.79 -27.70
N GLU A 71 -3.16 -7.20 -28.95
CA GLU A 71 -2.81 -6.30 -30.04
C GLU A 71 -1.69 -5.30 -29.64
N SER A 72 -1.94 -4.00 -29.78
CA SER A 72 -1.05 -2.90 -29.40
C SER A 72 -1.29 -2.38 -27.97
N THR A 73 -2.10 -3.07 -27.16
CA THR A 73 -2.43 -2.64 -25.79
C THR A 73 -1.94 -3.64 -24.75
N THR A 74 -1.25 -3.16 -23.72
CA THR A 74 -0.96 -3.95 -22.52
C THR A 74 -2.00 -3.66 -21.45
N LEU A 75 -2.58 -4.73 -20.90
CA LEU A 75 -3.64 -4.71 -19.91
C LEU A 75 -3.19 -5.38 -18.62
N TYR A 76 -3.54 -4.79 -17.48
CA TYR A 76 -3.39 -5.41 -16.18
C TYR A 76 -4.38 -4.80 -15.19
N VAL A 77 -4.78 -5.57 -14.18
CA VAL A 77 -5.72 -5.11 -13.16
C VAL A 77 -4.98 -4.99 -11.83
N LYS A 78 -5.34 -3.96 -11.06
CA LYS A 78 -4.94 -3.84 -9.66
C LYS A 78 -6.16 -3.77 -8.76
N SER A 79 -6.03 -4.27 -7.55
CA SER A 79 -7.00 -4.07 -6.49
C SER A 79 -6.49 -3.06 -5.46
N SER A 80 -7.40 -2.28 -4.89
CA SER A 80 -7.17 -1.48 -3.70
C SER A 80 -8.16 -1.91 -2.62
N ARG A 81 -7.67 -2.07 -1.39
CA ARG A 81 -8.49 -2.40 -0.21
C ARG A 81 -9.27 -1.20 0.34
N GLU A 82 -9.26 -0.05 -0.34
CA GLU A 82 -9.92 1.20 0.09
C GLU A 82 -11.41 1.31 -0.34
N GLY A 83 -12.10 0.21 -0.61
CA GLY A 83 -13.53 0.30 -0.93
C GLY A 83 -14.44 0.27 0.30
N LYS A 84 -15.72 0.57 0.06
CA LYS A 84 -16.76 0.64 1.08
C LYS A 84 -17.03 -0.74 1.67
N ASP A 85 -17.21 -0.81 3.00
CA ASP A 85 -17.56 -2.03 3.75
C ASP A 85 -16.67 -3.24 3.46
N GLY A 86 -15.40 -2.99 3.16
CA GLY A 86 -14.42 -4.04 2.89
C GLY A 86 -14.50 -4.65 1.50
N PHE A 87 -15.36 -4.17 0.62
CA PHE A 87 -15.32 -4.57 -0.78
C PHE A 87 -14.15 -3.88 -1.50
N PRO A 88 -13.24 -4.58 -2.18
CA PRO A 88 -12.10 -3.96 -2.85
C PRO A 88 -12.53 -3.15 -4.09
N THR A 89 -11.83 -2.05 -4.34
CA THR A 89 -11.95 -1.31 -5.61
C THR A 89 -10.98 -1.89 -6.63
N PHE A 90 -11.41 -2.04 -7.88
CA PHE A 90 -10.55 -2.57 -8.95
C PHE A 90 -10.23 -1.50 -9.98
N PHE A 91 -9.02 -1.57 -10.53
CA PHE A 91 -8.50 -0.64 -11.52
C PHE A 91 -7.95 -1.43 -12.70
N LEU A 92 -8.51 -1.21 -13.89
CA LEU A 92 -7.99 -1.74 -15.14
C LEU A 92 -7.00 -0.72 -15.70
N PHE A 93 -5.75 -1.10 -15.87
CA PHE A 93 -4.73 -0.27 -16.51
C PHE A 93 -4.55 -0.70 -17.95
N MET A 94 -4.48 0.29 -18.84
CA MET A 94 -4.34 0.13 -20.27
C MET A 94 -3.15 0.96 -20.72
N LYS A 95 -2.18 0.32 -21.37
CA LYS A 95 -1.00 1.00 -21.91
C LYS A 95 -0.97 0.81 -23.42
N ASN A 96 -0.86 1.91 -24.16
CA ASN A 96 -0.55 1.85 -25.58
C ASN A 96 0.94 1.48 -25.75
N GLU A 97 1.21 0.33 -26.34
CA GLU A 97 2.55 -0.16 -26.68
C GLU A 97 2.99 0.28 -28.09
N ASN A 98 2.16 1.02 -28.82
CA ASN A 98 2.58 1.68 -30.05
C ASN A 98 3.41 2.92 -29.71
N ASP A 99 4.55 3.07 -30.38
CA ASP A 99 5.49 4.17 -30.14
C ASP A 99 5.10 5.46 -30.87
N SER A 100 4.24 5.39 -31.89
CA SER A 100 3.97 6.53 -32.77
C SER A 100 2.50 6.84 -33.00
N ALA A 101 1.59 5.87 -32.93
CA ALA A 101 0.18 6.10 -33.20
C ALA A 101 -0.71 6.05 -31.94
N GLU A 102 -1.67 6.96 -31.90
CA GLU A 102 -2.76 6.93 -30.93
C GLU A 102 -3.74 5.80 -31.27
N ILE A 103 -4.30 5.17 -30.24
CA ILE A 103 -5.30 4.12 -30.41
C ILE A 103 -6.57 4.50 -29.67
N ARG A 104 -7.72 4.15 -30.25
CA ARG A 104 -9.02 4.34 -29.60
C ARG A 104 -9.40 3.04 -28.90
N PHE A 105 -9.60 3.11 -27.58
CA PHE A 105 -9.76 1.94 -26.73
C PHE A 105 -10.78 2.19 -25.60
N PRO A 106 -11.63 1.22 -25.27
CA PRO A 106 -11.97 0.06 -26.10
C PRO A 106 -12.78 0.45 -27.34
N ASP A 107 -12.64 -0.33 -28.41
CA ASP A 107 -13.61 -0.35 -29.52
C ASP A 107 -14.84 -1.24 -29.17
N PRO A 108 -15.95 -1.20 -29.94
CA PRO A 108 -17.16 -1.99 -29.64
C PRO A 108 -17.00 -3.52 -29.64
N THR A 109 -15.87 -4.05 -30.14
CA THR A 109 -15.60 -5.49 -30.16
C THR A 109 -14.91 -5.97 -28.88
N TRP A 110 -14.53 -5.06 -27.98
CA TRP A 110 -14.00 -5.41 -26.66
C TRP A 110 -15.13 -5.70 -25.67
N ASN A 111 -14.96 -6.76 -24.89
CA ASN A 111 -15.82 -7.11 -23.78
C ASN A 111 -14.99 -7.39 -22.54
N PHE A 112 -15.37 -6.77 -21.43
CA PHE A 112 -14.73 -6.94 -20.13
C PHE A 112 -15.76 -7.54 -19.17
N ARG A 113 -15.45 -8.69 -18.59
CA ARG A 113 -16.27 -9.34 -17.57
C ARG A 113 -15.47 -9.51 -16.30
N ILE A 114 -16.01 -9.07 -15.18
CA ILE A 114 -15.41 -9.18 -13.87
C ILE A 114 -16.07 -10.32 -13.09
N LEU A 115 -15.24 -11.23 -12.61
CA LEU A 115 -15.62 -12.37 -11.79
C LEU A 115 -14.88 -12.26 -10.45
N LEU A 116 -15.62 -12.29 -9.35
CA LEU A 116 -15.08 -12.37 -8.00
C LEU A 116 -15.56 -13.66 -7.37
N SER A 117 -14.62 -14.47 -6.88
CA SER A 117 -14.91 -15.73 -6.21
C SER A 117 -14.29 -15.80 -4.82
N GLY A 118 -15.01 -16.42 -3.89
CA GLY A 118 -14.55 -16.70 -2.53
C GLY A 118 -13.66 -17.95 -2.43
N LYS A 119 -13.15 -18.22 -1.21
CA LYS A 119 -12.27 -19.36 -0.91
C LYS A 119 -12.85 -20.73 -1.28
N GLU A 120 -14.17 -20.87 -1.23
CA GLU A 120 -14.89 -22.12 -1.48
C GLU A 120 -15.52 -22.16 -2.88
N GLY A 121 -15.13 -21.26 -3.79
CA GLY A 121 -15.71 -21.18 -5.13
C GLY A 121 -17.08 -20.49 -5.19
N LEU A 122 -17.52 -19.88 -4.08
CA LEU A 122 -18.70 -19.02 -4.04
C LEU A 122 -18.54 -17.88 -5.04
N ASN A 123 -19.49 -17.75 -5.97
CA ASN A 123 -19.52 -16.64 -6.93
C ASN A 123 -20.06 -15.38 -6.22
N CYS A 124 -19.17 -14.44 -5.95
CA CYS A 124 -19.49 -13.19 -5.26
C CYS A 124 -19.96 -12.10 -6.23
N LEU A 125 -19.37 -12.06 -7.42
CA LEU A 125 -19.70 -11.07 -8.42
C LEU A 125 -19.45 -11.66 -9.79
N ASP A 126 -20.41 -11.48 -10.67
CA ASP A 126 -20.29 -11.80 -12.08
C ASP A 126 -21.04 -10.74 -12.87
N THR A 127 -20.30 -9.77 -13.42
CA THR A 127 -20.90 -8.68 -14.19
C THR A 127 -20.00 -8.25 -15.34
N VAL A 128 -20.61 -7.61 -16.33
CA VAL A 128 -19.91 -6.87 -17.37
C VAL A 128 -19.35 -5.59 -16.76
N TRP A 129 -18.12 -5.25 -17.12
CA TRP A 129 -17.47 -3.99 -16.80
C TRP A 129 -17.55 -3.09 -18.04
N GLU A 130 -18.39 -2.06 -17.97
CA GLU A 130 -18.51 -1.04 -19.01
C GLU A 130 -17.32 -0.09 -18.94
N VAL A 131 -16.25 -0.41 -19.69
CA VAL A 131 -15.06 0.45 -19.80
C VAL A 131 -15.35 1.54 -20.84
N PRO A 132 -15.29 2.83 -20.49
CA PRO A 132 -15.59 3.91 -21.42
C PRO A 132 -14.46 4.08 -22.44
N GLU A 133 -14.87 4.30 -23.69
CA GLU A 133 -13.99 4.56 -24.81
C GLU A 133 -13.18 5.86 -24.62
N ARG A 134 -11.87 5.78 -24.88
CA ARG A 134 -10.92 6.88 -24.77
C ARG A 134 -9.78 6.72 -25.78
N THR A 135 -9.05 7.80 -26.01
CA THR A 135 -7.84 7.78 -26.84
C THR A 135 -6.62 7.51 -25.96
N LEU A 136 -5.88 6.45 -26.25
CA LEU A 136 -4.62 6.12 -25.60
C LEU A 136 -3.44 6.65 -26.44
N HIS A 137 -2.72 7.63 -25.90
CA HIS A 137 -1.52 8.14 -26.56
C HIS A 137 -0.34 7.16 -26.44
N PRO A 138 0.61 7.19 -27.40
CA PRO A 138 1.82 6.37 -27.37
C PRO A 138 2.54 6.37 -26.02
N GLY A 139 2.85 5.18 -25.51
CA GLY A 139 3.57 4.98 -24.26
C GLY A 139 2.84 5.40 -22.97
N LYS A 140 1.66 6.04 -23.06
CA LYS A 140 0.89 6.46 -21.89
C LYS A 140 0.09 5.29 -21.31
N ILE A 141 -0.07 5.36 -20.00
CA ILE A 141 -0.90 4.43 -19.22
C ILE A 141 -2.15 5.19 -18.78
N GLU A 142 -3.30 4.69 -19.17
CA GLU A 142 -4.60 5.12 -18.67
C GLU A 142 -5.17 4.06 -17.74
N PHE A 143 -6.15 4.44 -16.92
CA PHE A 143 -6.85 3.49 -16.07
C PHE A 143 -8.35 3.74 -16.01
N ASP A 144 -9.10 2.66 -15.83
CA ASP A 144 -10.51 2.69 -15.53
C ASP A 144 -10.78 2.09 -14.15
N ARG A 145 -11.76 2.62 -13.44
CA ARG A 145 -12.09 2.19 -12.07
C ARG A 145 -13.43 1.47 -12.06
N PHE A 146 -13.40 0.20 -11.68
CA PHE A 146 -14.61 -0.54 -11.35
C PHE A 146 -15.00 -0.24 -9.90
N ARG A 147 -16.22 0.26 -9.72
CA ARG A 147 -16.86 0.39 -8.41
C ARG A 147 -18.26 -0.18 -8.49
N LEU A 148 -18.53 -1.16 -7.63
CA LEU A 148 -19.86 -1.70 -7.45
C LEU A 148 -20.75 -0.65 -6.75
N LYS A 149 -22.04 -0.61 -7.10
CA LYS A 149 -23.01 0.26 -6.42
C LYS A 149 -23.08 -0.11 -4.93
N ASP A 150 -23.20 0.90 -4.09
CA ASP A 150 -23.21 0.73 -2.63
C ASP A 150 -24.30 -0.26 -2.17
N GLU A 151 -25.51 -0.18 -2.72
CA GLU A 151 -26.63 -1.10 -2.42
C GLU A 151 -26.29 -2.56 -2.75
N ALA A 152 -25.56 -2.79 -3.85
CA ALA A 152 -25.14 -4.12 -4.25
C ALA A 152 -24.04 -4.64 -3.31
N ILE A 153 -23.12 -3.78 -2.84
CA ILE A 153 -22.12 -4.15 -1.83
C ILE A 153 -22.79 -4.57 -0.52
N ASP A 154 -23.84 -3.86 -0.10
CA ASP A 154 -24.56 -4.17 1.14
C ASP A 154 -25.18 -5.57 1.10
N SER A 155 -25.71 -5.97 -0.06
CA SER A 155 -26.31 -7.29 -0.29
C SER A 155 -25.32 -8.46 -0.40
N LEU A 156 -24.01 -8.19 -0.56
CA LEU A 156 -23.02 -9.26 -0.71
C LEU A 156 -22.85 -10.07 0.58
N PRO A 157 -22.69 -11.40 0.48
CA PRO A 157 -22.33 -12.26 1.61
C PRO A 157 -21.06 -11.75 2.31
N PRO A 158 -20.91 -12.00 3.62
CA PRO A 158 -19.73 -11.58 4.38
C PRO A 158 -18.43 -12.18 3.82
N ASP A 159 -18.49 -13.39 3.26
CA ASP A 159 -17.33 -14.07 2.64
C ASP A 159 -16.84 -13.36 1.36
N CYS A 160 -17.68 -12.51 0.78
CA CYS A 160 -17.36 -11.69 -0.40
C CYS A 160 -16.78 -10.31 -0.03
N LYS A 161 -16.62 -10.03 1.27
CA LYS A 161 -16.07 -8.77 1.79
C LYS A 161 -14.70 -9.05 2.43
N VAL A 162 -13.71 -8.21 2.13
CA VAL A 162 -12.42 -8.24 2.84
C VAL A 162 -12.66 -7.66 4.22
N LYS A 163 -12.33 -8.40 5.29
CA LYS A 163 -12.48 -7.93 6.68
C LYS A 163 -11.88 -6.53 6.85
N SER A 164 -12.73 -5.51 6.99
CA SER A 164 -12.35 -4.10 7.09
C SER A 164 -12.11 -3.62 8.53
N SER A 165 -12.44 -4.45 9.52
CA SER A 165 -12.50 -4.08 10.93
C SER A 165 -11.20 -4.26 11.71
N GLU A 166 -10.03 -4.11 11.09
CA GLU A 166 -8.77 -4.22 11.83
C GLU A 166 -8.32 -2.86 12.35
N SER A 167 -8.23 -2.79 13.69
CA SER A 167 -7.73 -1.64 14.44
C SER A 167 -6.36 -1.22 13.93
N PHE A 168 -6.04 0.08 14.03
CA PHE A 168 -4.76 0.64 13.58
C PHE A 168 -3.53 -0.14 14.08
N LEU A 169 -3.63 -0.74 15.27
CA LEU A 169 -2.60 -1.61 15.86
C LEU A 169 -2.45 -2.94 15.10
N GLU A 170 -3.54 -3.63 14.75
CA GLU A 170 -3.48 -4.88 13.97
C GLU A 170 -2.88 -4.66 12.58
N ARG A 171 -3.18 -3.52 11.94
CA ARG A 171 -2.57 -3.10 10.67
C ARG A 171 -1.04 -2.96 10.75
N MET A 172 -0.49 -2.59 11.91
CA MET A 172 0.95 -2.41 12.09
C MET A 172 1.69 -3.75 12.29
N PHE A 173 1.01 -4.77 12.83
CA PHE A 173 1.60 -6.10 13.09
C PHE A 173 1.40 -7.12 11.96
N ARG A 174 0.61 -6.82 10.94
CA ARG A 174 0.21 -7.77 9.88
C ARG A 174 1.18 -7.84 8.70
N ARG A 175 2.48 -7.96 8.97
CA ARG A 175 3.48 -8.32 7.94
C ARG A 175 3.38 -9.78 7.46
N SER A 176 2.42 -10.57 7.96
CA SER A 176 2.21 -11.93 7.52
C SER A 176 0.72 -12.34 7.54
N GLY A 177 0.20 -12.73 6.38
CA GLY A 177 -0.47 -14.04 6.30
C GLY A 177 -1.99 -14.15 6.20
N SER A 178 -2.79 -13.11 6.44
CA SER A 178 -4.26 -13.28 6.26
C SER A 178 -4.69 -12.87 4.85
N LYS A 179 -4.50 -13.81 3.92
CA LYS A 179 -5.07 -13.76 2.58
C LYS A 179 -6.60 -13.85 2.71
N SER A 180 -7.35 -12.88 2.18
CA SER A 180 -8.82 -12.95 2.15
C SER A 180 -9.31 -14.19 1.39
N GLY A 181 -8.43 -14.74 0.54
CA GLY A 181 -8.67 -15.88 -0.34
C GLY A 181 -9.74 -15.62 -1.39
N LEU A 182 -10.13 -14.34 -1.56
CA LEU A 182 -10.87 -13.90 -2.73
C LEU A 182 -9.95 -13.99 -3.95
N LYS A 183 -10.52 -14.46 -5.06
CA LYS A 183 -9.89 -14.52 -6.37
C LYS A 183 -10.69 -13.63 -7.32
N LEU A 184 -10.00 -12.65 -7.89
CA LEU A 184 -10.52 -11.82 -8.96
C LEU A 184 -10.05 -12.38 -10.29
N GLU A 185 -10.97 -12.48 -11.24
CA GLU A 185 -10.66 -12.73 -12.64
C GLU A 185 -11.36 -11.69 -13.50
N VAL A 186 -10.59 -10.97 -14.31
CA VAL A 186 -11.13 -10.11 -15.35
C VAL A 186 -10.89 -10.78 -16.68
N ILE A 187 -11.98 -11.24 -17.30
CA ILE A 187 -11.95 -11.82 -18.64
C ILE A 187 -12.07 -10.68 -19.64
N VAL A 188 -11.05 -10.55 -20.48
CA VAL A 188 -11.00 -9.60 -21.58
C VAL A 188 -11.13 -10.39 -22.88
N SER A 189 -12.14 -10.06 -23.68
CA SER A 189 -12.37 -10.67 -24.98
C SER A 189 -12.37 -9.59 -26.05
N HIS A 190 -11.70 -9.85 -27.18
CA HIS A 190 -11.70 -8.98 -28.35
C HIS A 190 -11.61 -9.85 -29.59
N LYS A 191 -12.59 -9.73 -30.47
CA LYS A 191 -12.71 -10.57 -31.68
C LYS A 191 -12.65 -12.07 -31.29
N GLU A 192 -11.55 -12.75 -31.63
CA GLU A 192 -11.30 -14.17 -31.33
C GLU A 192 -10.30 -14.39 -30.17
N ASP A 193 -9.59 -13.35 -29.71
CA ASP A 193 -8.62 -13.49 -28.62
C ASP A 193 -9.29 -13.25 -27.26
N ARG A 194 -8.90 -14.07 -26.28
CA ARG A 194 -9.40 -14.03 -24.92
C ARG A 194 -8.25 -14.10 -23.94
N LYS A 195 -8.19 -13.14 -23.03
CA LYS A 195 -7.20 -13.08 -21.94
C LYS A 195 -7.91 -13.05 -20.59
N ILE A 196 -7.27 -13.65 -19.60
CA ILE A 196 -7.76 -13.67 -18.22
C ILE A 196 -6.72 -12.99 -17.34
N LEU A 197 -7.12 -11.90 -16.70
CA LEU A 197 -6.31 -11.15 -15.75
C LEU A 197 -6.73 -11.57 -14.35
N SER A 198 -5.93 -12.42 -13.71
CA SER A 198 -6.25 -12.98 -12.39
C SER A 198 -5.44 -12.32 -11.28
N ILE A 199 -6.11 -12.05 -10.16
CA ILE A 199 -5.49 -11.65 -8.89
C ILE A 199 -5.96 -12.63 -7.82
N GLU A 200 -5.01 -13.32 -7.21
CA GLU A 200 -5.31 -14.22 -6.10
C GLU A 200 -5.06 -13.53 -4.77
N ASN A 201 -5.76 -14.00 -3.73
CA ASN A 201 -5.48 -13.65 -2.35
C ASN A 201 -5.56 -12.14 -2.08
N LEU A 202 -6.68 -11.51 -2.47
CA LEU A 202 -6.94 -10.07 -2.25
C LEU A 202 -6.80 -9.65 -0.78
#